data_AF-A0A916JQP4-F1
#
_entry.id   AF-A0A916JQP4-F1
#
_cell.length_a   1.000
_cell.length_b   1.000
_cell.length_c   1.000
_cell.angle_alpha   90.00
_cell.angle_beta   90.00
_cell.angle_gamma   90.00
#
_symmetry.space_group_name_H-M   'P 1'
#
loop_
_entity.id
_entity.type
_entity.pdbx_description
1 polymer ?
#
loop_
_entity_poly.entity_id
_entity_poly.type
_entity_poly.pdbx_seq_one_letter_code
_entity_poly.pdbx_strand_id
1 'polypeptide(L)' 'MKLVLFSIALLGLAVLGIAIKIWAKKDGEFAGTCASQSPFLNKEGENCAVCGARPDEKCQSETPNFEE' A
#
# COMPACT_ATOMS: atom_id res chain seq x y z
N MET A 1 14.56 -7.86 28.80
CA MET A 1 15.00 -6.48 28.50
C MET A 1 15.73 -6.37 27.15
N LYS A 2 16.82 -7.11 26.90
CA LYS A 2 17.59 -7.04 25.63
C LYS A 2 16.77 -7.30 24.36
N LEU A 3 15.90 -8.32 24.40
CA LEU A 3 15.02 -8.65 23.27
C LEU A 3 14.00 -7.53 22.98
N VAL A 4 13.50 -6.87 24.03
CA VAL A 4 12.53 -5.78 23.91
C VAL A 4 13.18 -4.54 23.28
N LEU A 5 14.42 -4.23 23.67
CA LEU A 5 15.18 -3.15 23.04
C LEU A 5 15.48 -3.45 21.57
N PHE A 6 15.83 -4.70 21.26
CA PHE A 6 16.10 -5.12 19.90
C PHE A 6 14.84 -5.08 19.01
N SER A 7 13.70 -5.54 19.53
CA SER A 7 12.44 -5.50 18.78
C SER A 7 11.95 -4.07 18.54
N ILE A 8 12.06 -3.19 19.54
CA ILE A 8 11.70 -1.76 19.37
C ILE A 8 12.63 -1.10 18.35
N ALA A 9 13.93 -1.39 18.39
CA ALA A 9 14.88 -0.85 17.41
C ALA A 9 14.52 -1.29 15.99
N LEU A 10 14.18 -2.57 15.79
CA LEU A 10 13.82 -3.11 14.47
C LEU A 10 12.48 -2.55 13.96
N LEU A 11 11.49 -2.39 14.85
CA LEU A 11 10.22 -1.73 14.52
C LEU A 11 10.43 -0.26 14.15
N GLY A 12 11.27 0.45 14.92
CA GLY A 12 11.60 1.85 14.68
C GLY A 12 12.27 2.07 13.33
N LEU A 13 13.19 1.18 12.94
CA LEU A 13 13.87 1.23 11.64
C LEU A 13 12.90 1.03 10.47
N ALA A 14 11.92 0.13 10.60
CA ALA A 14 10.88 -0.08 9.61
C ALA A 14 10.01 1.17 9.41
N VAL A 15 9.56 1.80 10.50
CA VAL A 15 8.75 3.02 10.44
C VAL A 15 9.56 4.19 9.87
N LEU A 16 10.83 4.33 10.25
CA LEU A 16 11.74 5.32 9.67
C LEU A 16 11.91 5.15 8.16
N GLY A 17 12.07 3.91 7.68
CA GLY A 17 12.19 3.62 6.25
C GLY A 17 10.93 4.01 5.46
N ILE A 18 9.75 3.73 6.02
CA ILE A 18 8.46 4.12 5.42
C ILE A 18 8.32 5.65 5.40
N ALA A 19 8.65 6.33 6.50
CA ALA A 19 8.57 7.79 6.60
C ALA A 19 9.47 8.50 5.57
N ILE A 20 10.71 8.05 5.39
CA ILE A 20 11.64 8.59 4.40
C ILE A 20 11.09 8.36 2.98
N LYS A 21 10.55 7.18 2.69
CA LYS A 21 9.99 6.83 1.39
C LYS A 21 8.82 7.75 1.00
N ILE A 22 7.96 8.09 1.96
CA ILE A 22 6.82 9.00 1.74
C ILE A 22 7.31 10.42 1.47
N TRP A 23 8.28 10.90 2.27
CA TRP A 23 8.84 12.24 2.10
C TRP A 23 9.56 12.40 0.75
N ALA A 24 10.16 11.32 0.24
CA ALA A 24 10.79 11.30 -1.08
C ALA A 24 9.80 11.21 -2.27
N LYS A 25 8.50 10.98 -2.03
CA LYS A 25 7.48 10.89 -3.08
C LYS A 25 6.86 12.27 -3.32
N LYS A 26 6.68 12.66 -4.58
CA LYS A 26 6.29 14.02 -5.00
C LYS A 26 4.96 14.53 -4.41
N ASP A 27 4.06 13.63 -4.04
CA ASP A 27 2.75 13.96 -3.48
C ASP A 27 2.52 13.37 -2.07
N GLY A 28 3.56 12.75 -1.47
CA GLY A 28 3.44 12.13 -0.14
C GLY A 28 2.45 10.95 -0.07
N GLU A 29 1.96 10.48 -1.22
CA GLU A 29 0.95 9.43 -1.27
C GLU A 29 1.58 8.05 -1.03
N PHE A 30 0.98 7.28 -0.13
CA PHE A 30 1.38 5.88 0.00
C PHE A 30 1.15 5.15 -1.33
N ALA A 31 2.14 4.41 -1.81
CA ALA A 31 1.89 3.47 -2.90
C ALA A 31 0.86 2.46 -2.38
N GLY A 32 -0.33 2.47 -2.99
CA GLY A 32 -1.47 1.67 -2.55
C GLY A 32 -1.07 0.21 -2.32
N THR A 33 -1.55 -0.35 -1.22
CA THR A 33 -1.42 -1.78 -0.94
C THR A 33 -2.65 -2.51 -1.50
N CYS A 34 -2.65 -3.84 -1.54
CA CYS A 34 -3.84 -4.59 -1.97
C CYS A 34 -5.14 -4.16 -1.25
N ALA A 35 -5.07 -3.71 0.01
CA ALA A 35 -6.24 -3.21 0.73
C ALA A 35 -6.77 -1.88 0.17
N SER A 36 -5.86 -1.01 -0.30
CA SER A 36 -6.17 0.30 -0.89
C SER A 36 -6.96 0.18 -2.19
N GLN A 37 -6.94 -1.00 -2.83
CA GLN A 37 -7.67 -1.29 -4.06
C GLN A 37 -9.13 -1.73 -3.81
N SER A 38 -9.51 -1.91 -2.55
CA SER A 38 -10.89 -2.28 -2.22
C SER A 38 -11.85 -1.11 -2.46
N PRO A 39 -13.06 -1.37 -2.99
CA PRO A 39 -14.06 -0.33 -3.25
C PRO A 39 -14.53 0.40 -1.99
N PHE A 40 -14.35 -0.22 -0.82
CA PHE A 40 -14.71 0.38 0.46
C PHE A 40 -13.68 1.41 0.96
N LEU A 41 -12.40 1.23 0.60
CA LEU A 41 -11.29 2.09 1.04
C LEU A 41 -10.89 3.12 -0.03
N ASN A 42 -11.07 2.79 -1.32
CA ASN A 42 -10.80 3.67 -2.45
C ASN A 42 -11.95 4.67 -2.67
N LYS A 43 -12.01 5.69 -1.81
CA LYS A 43 -13.03 6.75 -1.87
C LYS A 43 -12.76 7.82 -2.94
N GLU A 44 -11.52 7.89 -3.43
CA GLU A 44 -11.06 8.89 -4.39
C GLU A 44 -11.41 8.51 -5.84
N GLY A 45 -11.97 7.32 -6.05
CA GLY A 45 -12.46 6.90 -7.36
C GLY A 45 -11.35 6.39 -8.28
N GLU A 46 -10.16 6.11 -7.74
CA GLU A 46 -9.02 5.65 -8.51
C GLU A 46 -9.29 4.30 -9.15
N ASN A 47 -8.79 4.11 -10.37
CA ASN A 47 -8.83 2.82 -11.01
C ASN A 47 -7.93 1.81 -10.29
N CYS A 48 -8.36 0.55 -10.29
CA CYS A 48 -7.59 -0.55 -9.75
C CYS A 48 -6.23 -0.60 -10.48
N ALA A 49 -5.13 -0.43 -9.77
CA ALA A 49 -3.77 -0.55 -10.30
C ALA A 49 -3.44 -1.99 -10.77
N VAL A 50 -4.19 -3.00 -10.30
CA VAL A 50 -3.98 -4.41 -10.66
C VAL A 50 -4.73 -4.81 -11.93
N CYS A 51 -5.98 -4.33 -12.09
CA CYS A 51 -6.87 -4.78 -13.18
C CYS A 51 -7.50 -3.64 -14.00
N GLY A 52 -7.24 -2.38 -13.65
CA GLY A 52 -7.78 -1.18 -14.33
C GLY A 52 -9.25 -0.86 -14.05
N ALA A 53 -9.98 -1.73 -13.34
CA ALA A 53 -11.41 -1.54 -13.07
C ALA A 53 -11.68 -0.31 -12.21
N ARG A 54 -12.83 0.35 -12.42
CA ARG A 54 -13.30 1.44 -11.56
C ARG A 54 -13.70 0.88 -10.18
N PRO A 55 -13.68 1.67 -9.10
CA PRO A 55 -14.01 1.16 -7.77
C PRO A 55 -15.41 0.55 -7.69
N ASP A 56 -16.39 1.09 -8.41
CA ASP A 56 -17.75 0.52 -8.46
C ASP A 56 -17.87 -0.74 -9.35
N GLU A 57 -16.82 -1.10 -10.09
CA GLU A 57 -16.80 -2.24 -10.99
C GLU A 57 -16.03 -3.41 -10.38
N LYS A 58 -16.53 -4.63 -10.58
CA LYS A 58 -15.77 -5.84 -10.23
C LYS A 58 -14.63 -6.02 -11.22
N CYS A 59 -13.42 -6.38 -10.75
CA CYS A 59 -12.35 -6.81 -11.65
C CYS A 59 -12.86 -7.97 -12.51
N GLN A 60 -12.80 -7.80 -13.83
CA GLN A 60 -13.24 -8.80 -14.81
C GLN A 60 -12.09 -9.67 -15.33
N SER A 61 -10.88 -9.50 -14.77
CA SER A 61 -9.70 -10.27 -15.19
C SER A 61 -9.81 -11.72 -14.72
N GLU A 62 -9.84 -12.66 -15.66
CA GLU A 62 -9.81 -14.12 -15.41
C GLU A 62 -8.53 -14.56 -14.67
N THR A 63 -7.45 -13.78 -14.82
CA THR A 63 -6.22 -13.79 -14.03
C THR A 63 -5.89 -12.34 -13.65
N PRO A 64 -6.10 -11.91 -12.39
CA PRO A 64 -5.61 -10.61 -11.95
C PRO A 64 -4.10 -10.60 -12.13
N ASN A 65 -3.55 -9.58 -12.80
CA ASN A 65 -2.11 -9.45 -12.99
C ASN A 65 -1.47 -9.06 -11.65
N PHE A 66 -1.27 -10.06 -10.79
CA PHE A 66 -0.32 -9.99 -9.69
C PHE A 66 1.08 -10.10 -10.32
N GLU A 67 1.52 -9.02 -10.97
CA GLU A 67 2.90 -8.95 -11.42
C GLU A 67 3.81 -9.00 -10.18
N GLU A 68 4.71 -9.98 -10.17
CA GLU A 68 5.63 -10.34 -9.09
C GLU A 68 6.61 -9.22 -8.72
#